data_AF-G5E0L0-F1
#
_entry.id   AF-G5E0L0-F1
#
_cell.length_a   1.000
_cell.length_b   1.000
_cell.length_c   1.000
_cell.angle_alpha   90.00
_cell.angle_beta   90.00
_cell.angle_gamma   90.00
#
_symmetry.space_group_name_H-M   'P 1'
#
loop_
_entity.id
_entity.type
_entity.pdbx_description
1 polymer ?
#
loop_
_entity_poly.entity_id
_entity_poly.type
_entity_poly.pdbx_seq_one_letter_code
_entity_poly.pdbx_strand_id
1 'polypeptide(L)'
;SFQMLPGVGEGTAEPGIEFLHGTTTLAFKFRHGVIVAVDSRATAGSYIASQTVKKVIEINPYLLGTMAGGAADCSFWESMGTMIGWDKRGPGLYYVDSEGNRVSGSVFSVGSGSMYAYGVLDRGYGGVVNLYHVREDGWERVSQDDVADLHQKY
;
A
#
# COMPACT_ATOMS: atom_id res chain seq x y z
N SER A 1 -52.44 9.37 0.86
CA SER A 1 -52.47 9.51 2.34
C SER A 1 -51.20 8.90 2.88
N PHE A 2 -50.45 9.70 3.64
CA PHE A 2 -49.34 9.28 4.47
C PHE A 2 -49.87 8.53 5.69
N GLN A 3 -49.25 7.43 6.09
CA GLN A 3 -49.08 7.16 7.52
C GLN A 3 -47.90 6.21 7.78
N MET A 4 -46.82 6.80 8.28
CA MET A 4 -45.78 6.17 9.10
C MET A 4 -46.35 5.77 10.48
N LEU A 5 -45.63 4.87 11.17
CA LEU A 5 -45.28 4.80 12.62
C LEU A 5 -45.35 3.33 13.15
N PRO A 6 -44.67 2.97 14.26
CA PRO A 6 -43.40 3.43 14.85
C PRO A 6 -42.45 2.25 15.24
N GLY A 7 -41.18 2.57 15.58
CA GLY A 7 -40.13 1.58 15.88
C GLY A 7 -40.08 1.03 17.31
N VAL A 8 -39.07 0.20 17.57
CA VAL A 8 -38.14 0.20 18.73
C VAL A 8 -37.18 -0.98 18.56
N GLY A 9 -35.89 -0.67 18.71
CA GLY A 9 -34.78 -1.62 18.69
C GLY A 9 -33.47 -0.87 18.52
N GLU A 10 -33.20 0.08 19.44
CA GLU A 10 -31.88 0.70 19.61
C GLU A 10 -30.84 -0.39 19.89
N GLY A 11 -30.13 -0.79 18.83
CA GLY A 11 -28.78 -1.28 18.93
C GLY A 11 -27.88 -0.14 18.49
N THR A 12 -27.28 0.56 19.43
CA THR A 12 -26.14 1.45 19.18
C THR A 12 -24.99 0.57 18.69
N ALA A 13 -24.97 0.27 17.40
CA ALA A 13 -23.75 -0.13 16.74
C ALA A 13 -22.86 1.11 16.80
N GLU A 14 -21.92 1.13 17.76
CA GLU A 14 -20.67 1.87 17.64
C GLU A 14 -20.28 1.86 16.16
N PRO A 15 -19.91 3.00 15.53
CA PRO A 15 -19.28 2.95 14.23
C PRO A 15 -17.91 2.29 14.46
N GLY A 16 -17.91 0.97 14.59
CA GLY A 16 -16.74 0.15 14.57
C GLY A 16 -16.11 0.48 13.24
N ILE A 17 -14.98 1.18 13.29
CA ILE A 17 -14.17 1.45 12.13
C ILE A 17 -13.93 0.09 11.50
N GLU A 18 -14.60 -0.18 10.39
CA GLU A 18 -14.42 -1.44 9.68
C GLU A 18 -13.01 -1.37 9.10
N PHE A 19 -12.07 -2.00 9.80
CA PHE A 19 -10.66 -1.96 9.45
C PHE A 19 -10.51 -2.62 8.07
N LEU A 20 -10.34 -1.82 7.04
CA LEU A 20 -10.08 -2.29 5.69
C LEU A 20 -8.64 -2.82 5.61
N HIS A 21 -8.47 -4.12 5.85
CA HIS A 21 -7.19 -4.83 5.79
C HIS A 21 -6.75 -5.11 4.34
N GLY A 22 -6.64 -4.08 3.51
CA GLY A 22 -6.18 -4.24 2.13
C GLY A 22 -4.73 -3.82 1.93
N THR A 23 -4.41 -3.49 0.69
CA THR A 23 -3.05 -3.15 0.24
C THR A 23 -2.54 -1.88 0.90
N THR A 24 -1.27 -1.91 1.31
CA THR A 24 -0.52 -0.77 1.81
C THR A 24 0.82 -0.69 1.09
N THR A 25 1.01 0.38 0.33
CA THR A 25 2.30 0.74 -0.24
C THR A 25 2.74 2.08 0.34
N LEU A 26 4.03 2.19 0.65
CA LEU A 26 4.66 3.41 1.16
C LEU A 26 5.97 3.60 0.40
N ALA A 27 6.21 4.82 -0.05
CA ALA A 27 7.47 5.21 -0.65
C ALA A 27 7.88 6.59 -0.15
N PHE A 28 9.16 6.76 0.21
CA PHE A 28 9.68 8.06 0.60
C PHE A 28 11.12 8.27 0.12
N LYS A 29 11.37 9.50 -0.32
CA LYS A 29 12.67 9.98 -0.76
C LYS A 29 13.46 10.53 0.42
N PHE A 30 14.74 10.20 0.47
CA PHE A 30 15.70 10.66 1.46
C PHE A 30 17.07 10.92 0.82
N ARG A 31 18.06 11.35 1.62
CA ARG A 31 19.39 11.74 1.10
C ARG A 31 20.11 10.65 0.31
N HIS A 32 19.90 9.38 0.64
CA HIS A 32 20.56 8.24 -0.03
C HIS A 32 19.63 7.49 -0.99
N GLY A 33 18.55 8.13 -1.46
CA GLY A 33 17.67 7.59 -2.49
C GLY A 33 16.22 7.50 -2.09
N VAL A 34 15.57 6.38 -2.42
CA VAL A 34 14.16 6.15 -2.12
C VAL A 34 14.00 4.80 -1.44
N ILE A 35 13.23 4.76 -0.36
CA ILE A 35 12.76 3.52 0.25
C ILE A 35 11.35 3.25 -0.23
N VAL A 36 11.08 1.99 -0.56
CA VAL A 36 9.76 1.48 -0.94
C VAL A 36 9.44 0.30 -0.04
N ALA A 37 8.33 0.38 0.67
CA ALA A 37 7.80 -0.69 1.51
C ALA A 37 6.41 -1.06 1.00
N VAL A 38 6.18 -2.36 0.78
CA VAL A 38 4.87 -2.86 0.37
C VAL A 38 4.48 -4.10 1.16
N ASP A 39 3.21 -4.21 1.47
CA ASP A 39 2.64 -5.44 1.99
C ASP A 39 2.42 -6.49 0.87
N SER A 40 2.28 -7.75 1.25
CA SER A 40 2.05 -8.87 0.34
C SER A 40 0.64 -9.49 0.42
N ARG A 41 -0.26 -8.92 1.22
CA ARG A 41 -1.60 -9.49 1.46
C ARG A 41 -2.59 -9.08 0.37
N ALA A 42 -3.27 -10.04 -0.24
CA ALA A 42 -4.39 -9.80 -1.14
C ALA A 42 -5.67 -10.41 -0.55
N THR A 43 -6.74 -9.62 -0.53
CA THR A 43 -8.04 -10.02 -0.01
C THR A 43 -9.08 -10.02 -1.13
N ALA A 44 -10.05 -10.93 -1.04
CA ALA A 44 -11.26 -10.98 -1.85
C ALA A 44 -12.46 -10.84 -0.90
N GLY A 45 -12.94 -9.60 -0.74
CA GLY A 45 -13.85 -9.26 0.37
C GLY A 45 -13.16 -9.46 1.72
N SER A 46 -13.84 -10.10 2.67
CA SER A 46 -13.27 -10.42 4.00
C SER A 46 -12.31 -11.62 3.99
N TYR A 47 -12.18 -12.33 2.86
CA TYR A 47 -11.33 -13.52 2.74
C TYR A 47 -9.91 -13.16 2.29
N ILE A 48 -8.89 -13.63 2.99
CA ILE A 48 -7.49 -13.48 2.56
C ILE A 48 -7.23 -14.50 1.45
N ALA A 49 -7.17 -14.02 0.21
CA ALA A 49 -6.91 -14.84 -0.97
C ALA A 49 -5.44 -15.28 -1.04
N SER A 50 -4.52 -14.39 -0.68
CA SER A 50 -3.08 -14.69 -0.65
C SER A 50 -2.34 -13.78 0.32
N GLN A 51 -1.21 -14.24 0.86
CA GLN A 51 -0.33 -13.47 1.74
C GLN A 51 1.07 -13.25 1.14
N THR A 52 1.29 -13.64 -0.12
CA THR A 52 2.61 -13.62 -0.76
C THR A 52 2.60 -12.91 -2.12
N VAL A 53 1.62 -12.03 -2.34
CA VAL A 53 1.50 -11.28 -3.59
C VAL A 53 2.64 -10.29 -3.72
N LYS A 54 3.36 -10.36 -4.84
CA LYS A 54 4.36 -9.35 -5.20
C LYS A 54 3.64 -8.12 -5.75
N LYS A 55 3.61 -7.05 -4.95
CA LYS A 55 3.00 -5.76 -5.33
C LYS A 55 4.01 -4.74 -5.86
N VAL A 56 5.27 -5.12 -5.97
CA VAL A 56 6.29 -4.33 -6.67
C VAL A 56 6.46 -4.91 -8.07
N ILE A 57 6.41 -4.04 -9.07
CA ILE A 57 6.73 -4.33 -10.45
C ILE A 57 8.13 -3.81 -10.72
N GLU A 58 9.01 -4.72 -11.11
CA GLU A 58 10.39 -4.43 -11.49
C GLU A 58 10.41 -4.06 -12.99
N ILE A 59 10.35 -2.77 -13.31
CA ILE A 59 10.26 -2.30 -14.71
C ILE A 59 11.64 -2.35 -15.37
N ASN A 60 12.65 -1.80 -14.69
CA ASN A 60 14.04 -1.89 -15.09
C ASN A 60 14.94 -1.80 -13.83
N PRO A 61 16.26 -1.99 -13.92
CA PRO A 61 17.16 -1.92 -12.75
C PRO A 61 17.14 -0.60 -11.97
N TYR A 62 16.57 0.49 -12.53
CA TYR A 62 16.53 1.82 -11.94
C TYR A 62 15.10 2.34 -11.69
N LEU A 63 14.07 1.55 -12.01
CA LEU A 63 12.67 1.96 -12.02
C LEU A 63 11.79 0.83 -11.46
N LEU A 64 11.06 1.15 -10.40
CA LEU A 64 10.08 0.31 -9.73
C LEU A 64 8.69 0.95 -9.84
N GLY A 65 7.68 0.11 -10.00
CA GLY A 65 6.28 0.48 -9.84
C GLY A 65 5.67 -0.24 -8.64
N THR A 66 4.74 0.39 -7.94
CA THR A 66 3.93 -0.29 -6.91
C THR A 66 2.49 -0.44 -7.40
N MET A 67 1.92 -1.63 -7.24
CA MET A 67 0.51 -1.88 -7.48
C MET A 67 -0.31 -1.55 -6.23
N ALA A 68 -1.33 -0.72 -6.38
CA ALA A 68 -2.28 -0.42 -5.32
C ALA A 68 -3.71 -0.46 -5.89
N GLY A 69 -4.59 -1.22 -5.23
CA GLY A 69 -5.95 -1.48 -5.70
C GLY A 69 -6.46 -2.85 -5.25
N GLY A 70 -7.72 -3.16 -5.59
CA GLY A 70 -8.27 -4.50 -5.42
C GLY A 70 -7.58 -5.48 -6.37
N ALA A 71 -7.30 -6.71 -5.91
CA ALA A 71 -6.60 -7.71 -6.72
C ALA A 71 -7.32 -8.05 -8.05
N ALA A 72 -8.62 -7.71 -8.17
CA ALA A 72 -9.42 -7.87 -9.37
C ALA A 72 -9.30 -6.72 -10.37
N ASP A 73 -8.97 -5.49 -9.92
CA ASP A 73 -8.90 -4.28 -10.76
C ASP A 73 -7.45 -3.93 -11.15
N CYS A 74 -6.47 -4.65 -10.61
CA CYS A 74 -5.07 -4.47 -10.94
C CYS A 74 -4.68 -5.23 -12.23
N SER A 75 -5.24 -4.84 -13.38
CA SER A 75 -4.53 -5.08 -14.64
C SER A 75 -3.15 -4.44 -14.51
N PHE A 76 -2.08 -5.20 -14.79
CA PHE A 76 -0.67 -4.94 -14.47
C PHE A 76 -0.14 -3.49 -14.70
N TRP A 77 -0.80 -2.67 -15.52
CA TRP A 77 -0.43 -1.27 -15.80
C TRP A 77 -1.49 -0.21 -15.41
N GLU A 78 -2.75 -0.58 -15.17
CA GLU A 78 -3.87 0.37 -14.98
C GLU A 78 -3.99 0.87 -13.53
N SER A 79 -3.36 0.18 -12.57
CA SER A 79 -3.48 0.42 -11.13
C SER A 79 -2.12 0.69 -10.46
N MET A 80 -1.18 1.32 -11.17
CA MET A 80 0.07 1.77 -10.56
C MET A 80 -0.25 2.89 -9.57
N GLY A 81 0.00 2.66 -8.28
CA GLY A 81 -0.18 3.69 -7.26
C GLY A 81 1.04 4.62 -7.16
N THR A 82 2.26 4.10 -7.33
CA THR A 82 3.47 4.93 -7.29
C THR A 82 4.51 4.41 -8.28
N MET A 83 5.21 5.34 -8.92
CA MET A 83 6.40 5.12 -9.74
C MET A 83 7.62 5.70 -9.02
N ILE A 84 8.62 4.86 -8.85
CA ILE A 84 9.87 5.21 -8.15
C ILE A 84 11.03 4.95 -9.09
N GLY A 85 11.93 5.91 -9.25
CA GLY A 85 13.14 5.66 -10.01
C GLY A 85 14.23 6.68 -9.80
N TRP A 86 15.43 6.33 -10.25
CA TRP A 86 16.58 7.22 -10.25
C TRP A 86 16.87 7.71 -11.67
N ASP A 87 16.91 9.03 -11.86
CA ASP A 87 17.30 9.66 -13.12
C ASP A 87 18.53 10.56 -12.90
N LYS A 88 19.10 11.14 -13.95
CA LYS A 88 20.23 12.09 -13.91
C LYS A 88 19.97 13.30 -13.01
N ARG A 89 18.71 13.56 -12.65
CA ARG A 89 18.28 14.64 -11.74
C ARG A 89 18.24 14.19 -10.26
N GLY A 90 18.63 12.94 -9.98
CA GLY A 90 18.57 12.31 -8.67
C GLY A 90 17.31 11.45 -8.47
N PRO A 91 16.99 11.09 -7.21
CA PRO A 91 15.86 10.23 -6.91
C PRO A 91 14.54 10.93 -7.22
N GLY A 92 13.72 10.27 -8.03
CA GLY A 92 12.39 10.66 -8.44
C GLY A 92 11.33 9.75 -7.84
N LEU A 93 10.32 10.38 -7.23
CA LEU A 93 9.17 9.69 -6.68
C LEU A 93 7.91 10.38 -7.21
N TYR A 94 7.06 9.58 -7.85
CA TYR A 94 5.87 10.06 -8.54
C TYR A 94 4.68 9.18 -8.18
N TYR A 95 3.58 9.78 -7.75
CA TYR A 95 2.28 9.14 -7.71
C TYR A 95 1.67 9.23 -9.10
N VAL A 96 1.11 8.12 -9.57
CA VAL A 96 0.35 8.03 -10.83
C VAL A 96 -1.00 7.45 -10.48
N ASP A 97 -2.07 7.93 -11.10
CA ASP A 97 -3.40 7.33 -10.98
C ASP A 97 -3.88 6.76 -12.32
N SER A 98 -5.03 6.09 -12.29
CA SER A 98 -5.69 5.52 -13.46
C SER A 98 -6.19 6.59 -14.45
N GLU A 99 -6.30 7.85 -14.03
CA GLU A 99 -6.68 8.99 -14.88
C GLU A 99 -5.47 9.58 -15.62
N GLY A 100 -4.25 9.09 -15.33
CA GLY A 100 -3.01 9.56 -15.92
C GLY A 100 -2.44 10.82 -15.26
N ASN A 101 -2.98 11.23 -14.11
CA ASN A 101 -2.37 12.30 -13.33
C ASN A 101 -1.04 11.82 -12.78
N ARG A 102 -0.05 12.73 -12.76
CA ARG A 102 1.27 12.46 -12.21
C ARG A 102 1.66 13.54 -11.23
N VAL A 103 1.81 13.16 -9.97
CA VAL A 103 2.19 14.08 -8.90
C VAL A 103 3.58 13.71 -8.39
N SER A 104 4.50 14.66 -8.39
CA SER A 104 5.82 14.47 -7.77
C SER A 104 5.76 14.83 -6.29
N GLY A 105 6.42 14.02 -5.45
CA GLY A 105 6.43 14.23 -4.01
C GLY A 105 7.64 13.57 -3.35
N SER A 106 7.86 13.90 -2.09
CA SER A 106 8.90 13.28 -1.26
C SER A 106 8.40 12.05 -0.51
N VAL A 107 7.08 11.91 -0.31
CA VAL A 107 6.45 10.79 0.41
C VAL A 107 5.11 10.49 -0.25
N PHE A 108 4.81 9.22 -0.46
CA PHE A 108 3.49 8.74 -0.85
C PHE A 108 3.14 7.48 -0.08
N SER A 109 1.88 7.36 0.29
CA SER A 109 1.31 6.09 0.72
C SER A 109 0.01 5.85 -0.03
N VAL A 110 -0.17 4.63 -0.54
CA VAL A 110 -1.29 4.27 -1.42
C VAL A 110 -1.88 2.93 -1.00
N GLY A 111 -3.18 2.79 -1.22
CA GLY A 111 -3.95 1.61 -0.89
C GLY A 111 -4.86 1.82 0.32
N SER A 112 -5.77 0.88 0.59
CA SER A 112 -6.74 1.01 1.67
C SER A 112 -6.09 1.03 3.06
N GLY A 113 -4.87 0.51 3.19
CA GLY A 113 -4.10 0.60 4.42
C GLY A 113 -3.22 1.85 4.56
N SER A 114 -3.24 2.76 3.58
CA SER A 114 -2.36 3.95 3.54
C SER A 114 -2.58 4.94 4.69
N MET A 115 -3.81 5.03 5.21
CA MET A 115 -4.09 5.83 6.42
C MET A 115 -3.36 5.28 7.66
N TYR A 116 -3.14 3.96 7.71
CA TYR A 116 -2.41 3.28 8.78
C TYR A 116 -0.89 3.27 8.53
N ALA A 117 -0.42 3.48 7.30
CA ALA A 117 1.02 3.59 7.01
C ALA A 117 1.67 4.79 7.73
N TYR A 118 0.90 5.85 8.02
CA TYR A 118 1.35 6.97 8.85
C TYR A 118 1.22 6.67 10.35
N GLY A 119 0.26 5.84 10.75
CA GLY A 119 -0.02 5.42 12.12
C GLY A 119 0.38 3.97 12.34
N VAL A 120 1.69 3.75 12.53
CA VAL A 120 2.28 2.49 13.01
C VAL A 120 1.35 1.82 14.03
N LEU A 121 1.12 0.52 13.84
CA LEU A 121 0.43 -0.44 14.72
C LEU A 121 -1.05 -0.68 14.41
N ASP A 122 -1.34 -1.83 13.79
CA ASP A 122 -2.61 -2.49 14.03
C ASP A 122 -2.41 -3.99 14.30
N ARG A 123 -3.01 -4.48 15.39
CA ARG A 123 -2.80 -5.83 15.99
C ARG A 123 -3.37 -7.00 15.17
N GLY A 124 -3.82 -6.76 13.95
CA GLY A 124 -4.37 -7.77 13.03
C GLY A 124 -3.73 -7.75 11.63
N TYR A 125 -2.75 -6.87 11.40
CA TYR A 125 -2.02 -6.85 10.14
C TYR A 125 -1.03 -8.02 10.14
N GLY A 126 -1.14 -8.88 9.15
CA GLY A 126 -0.32 -10.09 9.00
C GLY A 126 0.00 -10.30 7.53
N GLY A 127 1.04 -11.07 7.26
CA GLY A 127 1.65 -11.17 5.95
C GLY A 127 3.06 -10.58 5.99
N VAL A 128 3.62 -10.31 4.81
CA VAL A 128 5.04 -10.00 4.67
C VAL A 128 5.21 -8.59 4.14
N VAL A 129 6.13 -7.84 4.75
CA VAL A 129 6.56 -6.54 4.24
C VAL A 129 7.81 -6.75 3.41
N ASN A 130 7.75 -6.33 2.15
CA ASN A 130 8.92 -6.29 1.28
C ASN A 130 9.49 -4.88 1.27
N LEU A 131 10.77 -4.76 1.57
CA LEU A 131 11.49 -3.50 1.60
C LEU A 131 12.48 -3.44 0.43
N TYR A 132 12.42 -2.36 -0.33
CA TYR A 132 13.30 -2.06 -1.45
C TYR A 132 13.99 -0.72 -1.23
N HIS A 133 15.26 -0.65 -1.63
CA HIS A 133 16.04 0.59 -1.64
C HIS A 133 16.44 0.89 -3.08
N VAL A 134 16.01 2.04 -3.58
CA VAL A 134 16.40 2.58 -4.89
C VAL A 134 17.54 3.59 -4.71
N ARG A 135 18.67 3.28 -5.33
CA ARG A 135 19.91 4.06 -5.34
C ARG A 135 20.25 4.49 -6.77
N GLU A 136 21.38 5.16 -6.93
CA GLU A 136 21.89 5.61 -8.23
C GLU A 136 22.31 4.44 -9.14
N ASP A 137 22.84 3.37 -8.56
CA ASP A 137 23.31 2.16 -9.24
C ASP A 137 22.20 1.14 -9.51
N GLY A 138 21.01 1.35 -8.94
CA GLY A 138 19.82 0.57 -9.18
C GLY A 138 19.00 0.35 -7.92
N TRP A 139 18.00 -0.52 -8.01
CA TRP A 139 17.24 -0.96 -6.86
C TRP A 139 17.74 -2.30 -6.32
N GLU A 140 17.66 -2.46 -5.00
CA GLU A 140 17.91 -3.71 -4.30
C GLU A 140 16.73 -4.06 -3.40
N ARG A 141 16.42 -5.36 -3.27
CA ARG A 141 15.49 -5.84 -2.24
C ARG A 141 16.27 -5.98 -0.93
N VAL A 142 15.95 -5.14 0.05
CA VAL A 142 16.63 -5.04 1.34
C VAL A 142 16.20 -6.18 2.26
N SER A 143 14.89 -6.37 2.42
CA SER A 143 14.35 -7.40 3.29
C SER A 143 12.96 -7.85 2.88
N GLN A 144 12.56 -8.98 3.44
CA GLN A 144 11.25 -9.57 3.31
C GLN A 144 10.91 -10.17 4.66
N ASP A 145 10.21 -9.39 5.50
CA ASP A 145 10.00 -9.69 6.91
C ASP A 145 8.52 -9.93 7.18
N ASP A 146 8.21 -10.96 8.00
CA ASP A 146 6.85 -11.19 8.44
C ASP A 146 6.42 -10.11 9.45
N VAL A 147 5.23 -9.55 9.26
CA VAL A 147 4.66 -8.54 10.15
C VAL A 147 4.49 -9.09 11.56
N ALA A 148 4.20 -10.38 11.73
CA ALA A 148 4.06 -11.01 13.04
C ALA A 148 5.40 -11.04 13.79
N ASP A 149 6.50 -11.30 13.10
CA ASP A 149 7.84 -11.29 13.68
C ASP A 149 8.27 -9.87 14.04
N LEU A 150 7.93 -8.89 13.19
CA LEU A 150 8.16 -7.47 13.48
C LEU A 150 7.36 -6.99 14.69
N HIS A 151 6.11 -7.45 14.85
CA HIS A 151 5.26 -7.10 15.99
C HIS A 151 5.75 -7.70 17.32
N GLN A 152 6.42 -8.85 17.30
CA GLN A 152 7.05 -9.39 18.51
C GLN A 152 8.33 -8.64 18.87
N LYS A 153 8.99 -8.02 17.89
CA LYS A 153 10.27 -7.34 18.06
C LYS A 153 10.13 -5.90 18.59
N TYR A 154 9.01 -5.23 18.33
CA TYR A 154 8.76 -3.82 18.67
C TYR A 154 7.40 -3.64 19.33
#